data_AF-A0A353LN79-F1
#
_entry.id   AF-A0A353LN79-F1
#
_cell.length_a   1.000
_cell.length_b   1.000
_cell.length_c   1.000
_cell.angle_alpha   90.00
_cell.angle_beta   90.00
_cell.angle_gamma   90.00
#
_symmetry.space_group_name_H-M   'P 1'
#
loop_
_entity.id
_entity.type
_entity.pdbx_description
1 polymer ?
#
loop_
_entity_poly.entity_id
_entity_poly.type
_entity_poly.pdbx_seq_one_letter_code
_entity_poly.pdbx_strand_id
1 'polypeptide(L)'
;MTQNTDPITALRAELARQNLDGFIVPRADAHQGEYVPPFAARLGWVSGFTGSAGVAVILRDRAAIFVDGRYTLQVRDQVNTDLITPRSITDEPPEQWIAQTLSPGQKLGFDPWLHTLEGTERLEKACEKAGATLIPCPQNPVDTVWRDQPAAPSAPIVPHPIRYAGEAASSKRDRIGKKIKELGADATVLTLPDSIAWLLNIRGGDVSHSPLPLCFAILHADATVELFAAPAKIDAELQSHLGGEVGIAAPDAFDTA
;
A
#
# COMPACT_ATOMS: atom_id res chain seq x y z
N MET A 1 -16.50 30.05 6.85
CA MET A 1 -17.17 28.76 7.05
C MET A 1 -16.72 27.85 5.92
N THR A 2 -15.65 27.07 6.10
CA THR A 2 -15.28 26.04 5.13
C THR A 2 -16.40 25.01 5.13
N GLN A 3 -17.17 24.91 4.04
CA GLN A 3 -18.09 23.79 3.86
C GLN A 3 -17.25 22.51 3.92
N ASN A 4 -17.44 21.70 4.96
CA ASN A 4 -16.92 20.34 5.01
C ASN A 4 -17.63 19.57 3.90
N THR A 5 -17.01 19.54 2.73
CA THR A 5 -17.49 18.74 1.60
C THR A 5 -17.22 17.29 1.95
N ASP A 6 -18.25 16.46 1.84
CA ASP A 6 -18.15 15.01 2.04
C ASP A 6 -16.98 14.40 1.21
N PRO A 7 -16.21 13.44 1.76
CA PRO A 7 -15.03 12.88 1.09
C PRO A 7 -15.28 12.35 -0.33
N ILE A 8 -16.43 11.71 -0.58
CA ILE A 8 -16.78 11.18 -1.90
C ILE A 8 -17.03 12.34 -2.88
N THR A 9 -17.71 13.39 -2.41
CA THR A 9 -17.97 14.58 -3.23
C THR A 9 -16.67 15.28 -3.61
N ALA A 10 -15.74 15.42 -2.68
CA ALA A 10 -14.41 15.98 -2.95
C ALA A 10 -13.61 15.10 -3.93
N LEU A 11 -13.59 13.78 -3.71
CA LEU A 11 -12.90 12.84 -4.59
C LEU A 11 -13.48 12.87 -6.01
N ARG A 12 -14.80 12.86 -6.19
CA ARG A 12 -15.44 12.93 -7.52
C ARG A 12 -15.06 14.20 -8.28
N ALA A 13 -14.99 15.34 -7.60
CA ALA A 13 -14.55 16.59 -8.20
C ALA A 13 -13.09 16.51 -8.67
N GLU A 14 -12.22 15.89 -7.87
CA GLU A 14 -10.82 15.67 -8.23
C GLU A 14 -10.65 14.69 -9.40
N LEU A 15 -11.41 13.59 -9.43
CA LEU A 15 -11.40 12.65 -10.55
C LEU A 15 -11.84 13.33 -11.86
N ALA A 16 -12.87 14.19 -11.82
CA ALA A 16 -13.27 14.97 -12.98
C ALA A 16 -12.16 15.91 -13.46
N ARG A 17 -11.44 16.57 -12.53
CA ARG A 17 -10.29 17.43 -12.85
C ARG A 17 -9.16 16.65 -13.52
N GLN A 18 -8.96 15.39 -13.14
CA GLN A 18 -7.95 14.50 -13.72
C GLN A 18 -8.43 13.74 -14.98
N ASN A 19 -9.65 14.03 -15.49
CA ASN A 19 -10.26 13.31 -16.61
C ASN A 19 -10.40 11.79 -16.36
N LEU A 20 -10.79 11.42 -15.14
CA LEU A 20 -11.12 10.07 -14.72
C LEU A 20 -12.64 9.93 -14.53
N ASP A 21 -13.17 8.73 -14.74
CA ASP A 21 -14.58 8.37 -14.53
C ASP A 21 -14.81 7.63 -13.20
N GLY A 22 -13.73 7.11 -12.62
CA GLY A 22 -13.74 6.51 -11.30
C GLY A 22 -12.37 6.25 -10.74
N PHE A 23 -12.33 5.76 -9.50
CA PHE A 23 -11.11 5.37 -8.81
C PHE A 23 -11.36 4.17 -7.89
N ILE A 24 -10.42 3.23 -7.86
CA ILE A 24 -10.43 2.11 -6.92
C ILE A 24 -9.56 2.43 -5.69
N VAL A 25 -10.11 2.19 -4.49
CA VAL A 25 -9.48 2.48 -3.21
C VAL A 25 -9.39 1.20 -2.39
N PRO A 26 -8.25 0.49 -2.39
CA PRO A 26 -8.07 -0.70 -1.57
C PRO A 26 -7.87 -0.33 -0.09
N ARG A 27 -8.13 -1.28 0.81
CA ARG A 27 -7.55 -1.27 2.15
C ARG A 27 -6.11 -1.79 2.06
N ALA A 28 -5.18 -0.94 1.64
CA ALA A 28 -3.77 -1.29 1.54
C ALA A 28 -2.86 -0.07 1.71
N ASP A 29 -1.60 -0.32 2.07
CA ASP A 29 -0.48 0.60 1.93
C ASP A 29 0.53 0.04 0.91
N ALA A 30 1.63 0.77 0.68
CA ALA A 30 2.66 0.37 -0.30
C ALA A 30 3.40 -0.94 0.06
N HIS A 31 3.15 -1.48 1.25
CA HIS A 31 3.81 -2.65 1.81
C HIS A 31 2.88 -3.87 1.88
N GLN A 32 1.62 -3.74 1.44
CA GLN A 32 0.60 -4.78 1.53
C GLN A 32 0.43 -5.33 2.95
N GLY A 33 0.58 -4.47 3.96
CA GLY A 33 0.53 -4.85 5.37
C GLY A 33 -0.88 -5.17 5.88
N GLU A 34 -0.99 -6.06 6.87
CA GLU A 34 -2.26 -6.38 7.52
C GLU A 34 -2.82 -5.17 8.30
N TYR A 35 -1.96 -4.35 8.92
CA TYR A 35 -2.35 -3.12 9.60
C TYR A 35 -1.86 -1.92 8.81
N VAL A 36 -2.80 -1.07 8.38
CA VAL A 36 -2.49 0.16 7.64
C VAL A 36 -2.41 1.32 8.63
N PRO A 37 -1.31 2.09 8.66
CA PRO A 37 -1.17 3.25 9.52
C PRO A 37 -2.15 4.37 9.12
N PRO A 38 -2.49 5.28 10.04
CA PRO A 38 -3.52 6.31 9.79
C PRO A 38 -3.30 7.15 8.53
N PHE A 39 -2.05 7.48 8.18
CA PHE A 39 -1.74 8.27 6.98
C PHE A 39 -2.18 7.58 5.67
N ALA A 40 -2.19 6.24 5.66
CA ALA A 40 -2.50 5.43 4.48
C ALA A 40 -3.92 4.86 4.53
N ALA A 41 -4.73 5.19 5.54
CA ALA A 41 -6.07 4.65 5.76
C ALA A 41 -7.15 5.26 4.83
N ARG A 42 -6.84 5.32 3.53
CA ARG A 42 -7.64 5.99 2.47
C ARG A 42 -9.04 5.42 2.33
N LEU A 43 -9.20 4.10 2.39
CA LEU A 43 -10.54 3.47 2.35
C LEU A 43 -11.40 3.97 3.51
N GLY A 44 -10.84 4.03 4.72
CA GLY A 44 -11.54 4.53 5.91
C GLY A 44 -11.89 6.00 5.79
N TRP A 45 -11.00 6.83 5.24
CA TRP A 45 -11.30 8.24 5.02
C TRP A 45 -12.40 8.46 3.98
N VAL A 46 -12.34 7.77 2.83
CA VAL A 46 -13.34 7.94 1.75
C VAL A 46 -14.71 7.39 2.13
N SER A 47 -14.77 6.26 2.85
CA SER A 47 -16.02 5.52 3.07
C SER A 47 -16.55 5.52 4.50
N GLY A 48 -15.71 5.83 5.50
CA GLY A 48 -15.99 5.61 6.92
C GLY A 48 -15.73 4.18 7.41
N PHE A 49 -15.48 3.23 6.51
CA PHE A 49 -15.28 1.82 6.87
C PHE A 49 -13.91 1.55 7.52
N THR A 50 -13.91 0.96 8.71
CA THR A 50 -12.69 0.67 9.48
C THR A 50 -12.31 -0.80 9.58
N GLY A 51 -12.97 -1.68 8.82
CA GLY A 51 -12.64 -3.11 8.80
C GLY A 51 -11.25 -3.38 8.19
N SER A 52 -10.65 -4.51 8.53
CA SER A 52 -9.29 -4.87 8.07
C SER A 52 -9.22 -5.29 6.60
N ALA A 53 -10.35 -5.67 6.00
CA ALA A 53 -10.41 -6.12 4.61
C ALA A 53 -11.57 -5.44 3.88
N GLY A 54 -11.23 -4.76 2.80
CA GLY A 54 -12.21 -4.18 1.90
C GLY A 54 -11.58 -3.39 0.77
N VAL A 55 -12.41 -3.03 -0.21
CA VAL A 55 -12.03 -2.17 -1.33
C VAL A 55 -13.26 -1.39 -1.76
N ALA A 56 -13.10 -0.12 -2.11
CA ALA A 56 -14.17 0.68 -2.69
C ALA A 56 -13.87 1.00 -4.15
N VAL A 57 -14.90 1.06 -4.99
CA VAL A 57 -14.83 1.62 -6.34
C VAL A 57 -15.77 2.81 -6.37
N ILE A 58 -15.21 4.01 -6.57
CA ILE A 58 -15.95 5.27 -6.59
C ILE A 58 -16.02 5.77 -8.02
N LEU A 59 -17.21 5.78 -8.62
CA LEU A 59 -17.46 6.37 -9.93
C LEU A 59 -18.15 7.73 -9.77
N ARG A 60 -18.31 8.46 -10.89
CA ARG A 60 -18.98 9.79 -10.92
C ARG A 60 -20.37 9.80 -10.30
N ASP A 61 -21.19 8.77 -10.55
CA ASP A 61 -22.62 8.72 -10.19
C ASP A 61 -22.95 7.64 -9.15
N ARG A 62 -22.07 6.64 -8.97
CA ARG A 62 -22.30 5.48 -8.10
C ARG A 62 -21.02 5.07 -7.38
N ALA A 63 -21.15 4.32 -6.29
CA ALA A 63 -20.02 3.75 -5.59
C ALA A 63 -20.40 2.42 -4.95
N ALA A 64 -19.42 1.52 -4.85
CA ALA A 64 -19.58 0.24 -4.16
C ALA A 64 -18.39 0.00 -3.23
N ILE A 65 -18.64 -0.66 -2.10
CA ILE A 65 -17.60 -1.16 -1.20
C ILE A 65 -17.76 -2.67 -1.05
N PHE A 66 -16.67 -3.39 -1.23
CA PHE A 66 -16.61 -4.84 -1.23
C PHE A 66 -15.92 -5.29 0.04
N VAL A 67 -16.58 -6.12 0.83
CA VAL A 67 -16.05 -6.62 2.11
C VAL A 67 -16.27 -8.12 2.22
N ASP A 68 -15.47 -8.79 3.05
CA ASP A 68 -15.68 -10.20 3.37
C ASP A 68 -16.78 -10.40 4.43
N GLY A 69 -17.14 -11.67 4.66
CA GLY A 69 -18.23 -12.07 5.56
C GLY A 69 -18.12 -11.53 7.00
N ARG A 70 -16.91 -11.25 7.50
CA ARG A 70 -16.68 -10.72 8.85
C ARG A 70 -17.25 -9.32 9.03
N TYR A 71 -17.37 -8.57 7.94
CA TYR A 71 -17.65 -7.13 7.96
C TYR A 71 -19.04 -6.75 7.44
N THR A 72 -19.90 -7.73 7.16
CA THR A 72 -21.24 -7.48 6.57
C THR A 72 -22.14 -6.59 7.43
N LEU A 73 -22.08 -6.71 8.77
CA LEU A 73 -22.81 -5.81 9.67
C LEU A 73 -22.08 -4.47 9.84
N GLN A 74 -20.77 -4.52 10.06
CA GLN A 74 -19.94 -3.33 10.29
C GLN A 74 -20.01 -2.33 9.12
N VAL A 75 -19.96 -2.81 7.87
CA VAL A 75 -20.01 -1.92 6.70
C VAL A 75 -21.34 -1.17 6.60
N ARG A 76 -22.45 -1.78 7.04
CA ARG A 76 -23.79 -1.16 7.00
C ARG A 76 -23.98 -0.13 8.11
N ASP A 77 -23.25 -0.29 9.22
CA ASP A 77 -23.28 0.63 10.36
C ASP A 77 -22.36 1.85 10.14
N GLN A 78 -21.21 1.64 9.50
CA GLN A 78 -20.17 2.68 9.36
C GLN A 78 -20.24 3.49 8.07
N VAL A 79 -20.75 2.89 6.98
CA VAL A 79 -20.76 3.53 5.66
C VAL A 79 -22.10 4.19 5.39
N ASN A 80 -22.09 5.37 4.78
CA ASN A 80 -23.32 5.97 4.24
C ASN A 80 -23.82 5.16 3.04
N THR A 81 -24.77 4.26 3.28
CA THR A 81 -25.29 3.33 2.27
C THR A 81 -26.12 3.98 1.17
N ASP A 82 -26.54 5.24 1.35
CA ASP A 82 -27.18 6.01 0.29
C ASP A 82 -26.16 6.45 -0.78
N LEU A 83 -24.88 6.53 -0.42
CA LEU A 83 -23.79 6.93 -1.32
C LEU A 83 -22.96 5.76 -1.82
N ILE A 84 -22.68 4.77 -0.97
CA ILE A 84 -21.85 3.60 -1.29
C ILE A 84 -22.63 2.32 -1.01
N THR A 85 -22.81 1.48 -2.02
CA THR A 85 -23.49 0.18 -1.88
C THR A 85 -22.53 -0.90 -1.36
N PRO A 86 -22.78 -1.52 -0.19
CA PRO A 86 -21.99 -2.65 0.28
C PRO A 86 -22.24 -3.92 -0.55
N ARG A 87 -21.18 -4.66 -0.89
CA ARG A 87 -21.19 -5.90 -1.65
C ARG A 87 -20.29 -6.96 -1.03
N SER A 88 -20.56 -8.22 -1.33
CA SER A 88 -19.72 -9.36 -0.93
C SER A 88 -18.50 -9.42 -1.85
N ILE A 89 -17.29 -9.37 -1.28
CA ILE A 89 -16.06 -9.51 -2.08
C ILE A 89 -15.91 -10.92 -2.69
N THR A 90 -16.56 -11.92 -2.09
CA THR A 90 -16.50 -13.31 -2.54
C THR A 90 -17.52 -13.60 -3.64
N ASP A 91 -18.76 -13.14 -3.47
CA ASP A 91 -19.87 -13.46 -4.38
C ASP A 91 -19.97 -12.47 -5.54
N GLU A 92 -19.59 -11.22 -5.29
CA GLU A 92 -19.63 -10.11 -6.26
C GLU A 92 -18.30 -9.33 -6.22
N PRO A 93 -17.17 -9.94 -6.61
CA PRO A 93 -15.87 -9.31 -6.51
C PRO A 93 -15.79 -8.00 -7.32
N PRO A 94 -14.91 -7.05 -6.93
CA PRO A 94 -14.82 -5.74 -7.56
C PRO A 94 -14.60 -5.83 -9.07
N GLU A 95 -13.80 -6.79 -9.55
CA GLU A 95 -13.53 -7.00 -10.97
C GLU A 95 -14.81 -7.36 -11.76
N GLN A 96 -15.67 -8.21 -11.19
CA GLN A 96 -16.97 -8.54 -11.80
C GLN A 96 -17.88 -7.31 -11.85
N TRP A 97 -17.94 -6.56 -10.76
CA TRP A 97 -18.77 -5.35 -10.70
C TRP A 97 -18.28 -4.28 -11.68
N ILE A 98 -16.96 -4.05 -11.76
CA ILE A 98 -16.33 -3.14 -12.72
C ILE A 98 -16.72 -3.53 -14.15
N ALA A 99 -16.57 -4.80 -14.53
CA ALA A 99 -16.89 -5.28 -15.87
C ALA A 99 -18.36 -5.13 -16.27
N GLN A 100 -19.27 -5.13 -15.29
CA GLN A 100 -20.72 -4.96 -15.50
C GLN A 100 -21.18 -3.51 -15.44
N THR A 101 -20.38 -2.63 -14.82
CA THR A 101 -20.82 -1.28 -14.44
C THR A 101 -20.18 -0.19 -15.29
N LEU A 102 -18.91 -0.36 -15.68
CA LEU A 102 -18.26 0.58 -16.56
C LEU A 102 -18.87 0.53 -17.97
N SER A 103 -18.79 1.66 -18.66
CA SER A 103 -19.21 1.86 -20.04
C SER A 103 -18.00 2.03 -20.96
N PRO A 104 -18.14 1.72 -22.26
CA PRO A 104 -17.05 1.90 -23.22
C PRO A 104 -16.47 3.32 -23.20
N GLY A 105 -15.14 3.41 -23.20
CA GLY A 105 -14.39 4.67 -23.17
C GLY A 105 -14.19 5.29 -21.79
N GLN A 106 -14.78 4.73 -20.72
CA GLN A 106 -14.55 5.22 -19.36
C GLN A 106 -13.13 4.91 -18.87
N LYS A 107 -12.63 5.75 -17.97
CA LYS A 107 -11.30 5.65 -17.36
C LYS A 107 -11.40 5.39 -15.87
N LEU A 108 -10.98 4.21 -15.43
CA LEU A 108 -10.89 3.86 -14.00
C LEU A 108 -9.45 4.09 -13.53
N GLY A 109 -9.24 5.02 -12.61
CA GLY A 109 -7.93 5.25 -12.02
C GLY A 109 -7.60 4.26 -10.90
N PHE A 110 -6.31 3.99 -10.69
CA PHE A 110 -5.79 3.27 -9.51
C PHE A 110 -4.43 3.84 -9.11
N ASP A 111 -4.02 3.60 -7.86
CA ASP A 111 -2.67 3.91 -7.39
C ASP A 111 -1.76 2.68 -7.56
N PRO A 112 -0.74 2.71 -8.43
CA PRO A 112 0.13 1.56 -8.68
C PRO A 112 0.85 1.03 -7.43
N TRP A 113 1.06 1.87 -6.41
CA TRP A 113 1.73 1.48 -5.18
C TRP A 113 0.88 0.60 -4.26
N LEU A 114 -0.45 0.59 -4.44
CA LEU A 114 -1.38 -0.06 -3.51
C LEU A 114 -1.92 -1.40 -4.03
N HIS A 115 -1.46 -1.83 -5.20
CA HIS A 115 -1.98 -3.02 -5.88
C HIS A 115 -0.84 -3.99 -6.20
N THR A 116 -1.11 -5.29 -6.10
CA THR A 116 -0.19 -6.30 -6.62
C THR A 116 -0.24 -6.34 -8.14
N LEU A 117 0.79 -6.91 -8.77
CA LEU A 117 0.82 -7.13 -10.21
C LEU A 117 -0.40 -7.96 -10.66
N GLU A 118 -0.64 -9.11 -10.03
CA GLU A 118 -1.80 -9.96 -10.31
C GLU A 118 -3.12 -9.21 -10.11
N GLY A 119 -3.26 -8.43 -9.03
CA GLY A 119 -4.46 -7.64 -8.77
C GLY A 119 -4.72 -6.61 -9.88
N THR A 120 -3.66 -5.95 -10.35
CA THR A 120 -3.72 -4.99 -11.45
C THR A 120 -4.14 -5.66 -12.76
N GLU A 121 -3.57 -6.81 -13.11
CA GLU A 121 -3.95 -7.56 -14.32
C GLU A 121 -5.43 -7.97 -14.31
N ARG A 122 -5.98 -8.34 -13.15
CA ARG A 122 -7.41 -8.67 -13.04
C ARG A 122 -8.30 -7.44 -13.22
N LEU A 123 -7.90 -6.29 -12.67
CA LEU A 123 -8.62 -5.02 -12.85
C LEU A 123 -8.56 -4.53 -14.30
N GLU A 124 -7.41 -4.70 -14.96
CA GLU A 124 -7.24 -4.35 -16.38
C GLU A 124 -8.18 -5.18 -17.25
N LYS A 125 -8.18 -6.51 -17.11
CA LYS A 125 -9.11 -7.41 -17.80
C LYS A 125 -10.58 -7.06 -17.56
N ALA A 126 -10.92 -6.64 -16.34
CA ALA A 126 -12.27 -6.20 -16.01
C ALA A 126 -12.67 -4.90 -16.75
N CYS A 127 -11.75 -3.93 -16.82
CA CYS A 127 -11.96 -2.70 -17.59
C CYS A 127 -12.08 -2.99 -19.09
N GLU A 128 -11.18 -3.81 -19.65
CA GLU A 128 -11.21 -4.22 -21.06
C GLU A 128 -12.54 -4.88 -21.44
N LYS A 129 -13.05 -5.77 -20.59
CA LYS A 129 -14.35 -6.42 -20.80
C LYS A 129 -15.52 -5.43 -20.87
N ALA A 130 -15.42 -4.30 -20.18
CA ALA A 130 -16.41 -3.21 -20.25
C ALA A 130 -16.16 -2.23 -21.41
N GLY A 131 -15.07 -2.39 -22.18
CA GLY A 131 -14.60 -1.42 -23.16
C GLY A 131 -13.99 -0.15 -22.53
N ALA A 132 -13.62 -0.22 -21.25
CA ALA A 132 -13.01 0.86 -20.47
C ALA A 132 -11.48 0.69 -20.37
N THR A 133 -10.80 1.62 -19.72
CA THR A 133 -9.34 1.58 -19.53
C THR A 133 -8.98 1.78 -18.07
N LEU A 134 -8.05 0.97 -17.56
CA LEU A 134 -7.44 1.15 -16.26
C LEU A 134 -6.27 2.14 -16.39
N ILE A 135 -6.25 3.20 -15.58
CA ILE A 135 -5.28 4.30 -15.67
C ILE A 135 -4.43 4.36 -14.40
N PRO A 136 -3.09 4.16 -14.48
CA PRO A 136 -2.23 4.35 -13.32
C PRO A 136 -2.14 5.84 -12.98
N CYS A 137 -2.41 6.19 -11.73
CA CYS A 137 -2.31 7.55 -11.21
C CYS A 137 -0.97 7.73 -10.49
N PRO A 138 -0.06 8.60 -10.97
CA PRO A 138 1.22 8.86 -10.29
C PRO A 138 1.06 9.51 -8.91
N GLN A 139 -0.06 10.22 -8.71
CA GLN A 139 -0.44 10.81 -7.42
C GLN A 139 -1.82 10.27 -7.05
N ASN A 140 -1.97 9.82 -5.81
CA ASN A 140 -3.24 9.31 -5.33
C ASN A 140 -4.29 10.44 -5.28
N PRO A 141 -5.41 10.36 -6.03
CA PRO A 141 -6.45 11.38 -5.99
C PRO A 141 -7.06 11.59 -4.61
N VAL A 142 -7.05 10.56 -3.74
CA VAL A 142 -7.54 10.68 -2.35
C VAL A 142 -6.66 11.63 -1.55
N ASP A 143 -5.34 11.51 -1.65
CA ASP A 143 -4.39 12.35 -0.91
C ASP A 143 -4.50 13.82 -1.33
N THR A 144 -4.85 14.08 -2.60
CA THR A 144 -5.02 15.43 -3.12
C THR A 144 -6.18 16.18 -2.44
N VAL A 145 -7.20 15.45 -1.98
CA VAL A 145 -8.40 16.03 -1.33
C VAL A 145 -8.44 15.81 0.18
N TRP A 146 -7.60 14.96 0.74
CA TRP A 146 -7.51 14.68 2.17
C TRP A 146 -6.70 15.76 2.91
N ARG A 147 -7.35 16.90 3.18
CA ARG A 147 -6.70 18.10 3.75
C ARG A 147 -6.07 17.89 5.12
N ASP A 148 -6.62 17.02 5.94
CA ASP A 148 -6.20 16.70 7.30
C ASP A 148 -5.55 15.30 7.39
N GLN A 149 -4.91 14.85 6.30
CA GLN A 149 -4.20 13.58 6.26
C GLN A 149 -3.15 13.53 7.38
N PRO A 150 -3.14 12.47 8.23
CA PRO A 150 -2.12 12.29 9.24
C PRO A 150 -0.72 12.21 8.60
N ALA A 151 0.30 12.66 9.33
CA ALA A 151 1.68 12.50 8.87
C ALA A 151 2.05 11.01 8.76
N ALA A 152 2.92 10.69 7.80
CA ALA A 152 3.52 9.36 7.72
C ALA A 152 4.26 9.03 9.03
N PRO A 153 4.22 7.76 9.48
CA PRO A 153 4.86 7.36 10.72
C PRO A 153 6.38 7.48 10.60
N SER A 154 6.98 7.99 11.66
CA SER A 154 8.41 8.30 11.75
C SER A 154 9.04 7.69 13.00
N ALA A 155 8.59 6.51 13.41
CA ALA A 155 9.15 5.85 14.57
C ALA A 155 10.62 5.46 14.29
N PRO A 156 11.54 5.58 15.27
CA PRO A 156 12.92 5.16 15.08
C PRO A 156 13.02 3.67 14.70
N ILE A 157 13.94 3.37 13.80
CA ILE A 157 14.35 1.99 13.51
C ILE A 157 15.43 1.63 14.52
N VAL A 158 15.23 0.53 15.25
CA VAL A 158 16.14 0.11 16.32
C VAL A 158 16.75 -1.26 16.04
N PRO A 159 18.02 -1.50 16.41
CA PRO A 159 18.63 -2.81 16.32
C PRO A 159 17.85 -3.89 17.11
N HIS A 160 17.76 -5.08 16.54
CA HIS A 160 17.25 -6.27 17.21
C HIS A 160 18.41 -7.15 17.71
N PRO A 161 18.63 -7.28 19.03
CA PRO A 161 19.80 -7.96 19.56
C PRO A 161 19.95 -9.42 19.10
N ILE A 162 21.19 -9.83 18.82
CA ILE A 162 21.52 -11.19 18.35
C ILE A 162 21.04 -12.30 19.30
N ARG A 163 21.02 -12.02 20.62
CA ARG A 163 20.49 -12.97 21.63
C ARG A 163 19.03 -13.35 21.43
N TYR A 164 18.25 -12.51 20.73
CA TYR A 164 16.86 -12.77 20.38
C TYR A 164 16.73 -13.27 18.93
N ALA A 165 17.56 -12.74 18.03
CA ALA A 165 17.51 -13.07 16.60
C ALA A 165 18.00 -14.49 16.28
N GLY A 166 18.95 -15.02 17.07
CA GLY A 166 19.56 -16.35 16.88
C GLY A 166 20.51 -16.48 15.68
N GLU A 167 20.41 -15.58 14.69
CA GLU A 167 21.27 -15.53 13.51
C GLU A 167 21.66 -14.08 13.19
N ALA A 168 22.92 -13.85 12.86
CA ALA A 168 23.43 -12.53 12.47
C ALA A 168 22.84 -12.07 11.13
N ALA A 169 22.64 -10.75 10.98
CA ALA A 169 22.11 -10.18 9.74
C ALA A 169 23.00 -10.49 8.53
N SER A 170 24.33 -10.41 8.69
CA SER A 170 25.29 -10.78 7.64
C SER A 170 25.13 -12.23 7.18
N SER A 171 24.99 -13.18 8.10
CA SER A 171 24.74 -14.60 7.75
C SER A 171 23.47 -14.78 6.92
N LYS A 172 22.39 -14.07 7.27
CA LYS A 172 21.12 -14.11 6.53
C LYS A 172 21.29 -13.56 5.11
N ARG A 173 21.96 -12.40 4.98
CA ARG A 173 22.25 -11.76 3.69
C ARG A 173 23.13 -12.67 2.83
N ASP A 174 24.20 -13.24 3.36
CA ASP A 174 25.09 -14.16 2.64
C ASP A 174 24.33 -15.38 2.10
N ARG A 175 23.47 -15.96 2.93
CA ARG A 175 22.67 -17.14 2.56
C ARG A 175 21.70 -16.81 1.44
N ILE A 176 21.03 -15.66 1.51
CA ILE A 176 20.04 -15.26 0.49
C ILE A 176 20.74 -14.74 -0.77
N GLY A 177 21.83 -13.97 -0.66
CA GLY A 177 22.64 -13.50 -1.79
C GLY A 177 23.18 -14.66 -2.63
N LYS A 178 23.69 -15.72 -1.98
CA LYS A 178 24.04 -16.98 -2.68
C LYS A 178 22.85 -17.55 -3.45
N LYS A 179 21.66 -17.54 -2.85
CA LYS A 179 20.46 -18.06 -3.51
C LYS A 179 20.03 -17.22 -4.72
N ILE A 180 20.13 -15.90 -4.62
CA ILE A 180 19.89 -14.96 -5.74
C ILE A 180 20.83 -15.31 -6.89
N LYS A 181 22.13 -15.47 -6.60
CA LYS A 181 23.15 -15.87 -7.58
C LYS A 181 22.87 -17.23 -8.23
N GLU A 182 22.47 -18.23 -7.43
CA GLU A 182 22.10 -19.57 -7.94
C GLU A 182 20.91 -19.52 -8.91
N LEU A 183 19.98 -18.58 -8.72
CA LEU A 183 18.84 -18.36 -9.59
C LEU A 183 19.18 -17.52 -10.83
N GLY A 184 20.43 -17.06 -10.96
CA GLY A 184 20.89 -16.24 -12.09
C GLY A 184 20.41 -14.79 -12.05
N ALA A 185 20.00 -14.29 -10.88
CA ALA A 185 19.62 -12.89 -10.68
C ALA A 185 20.78 -12.10 -10.03
N ASP A 186 20.76 -10.78 -10.20
CA ASP A 186 21.72 -9.87 -9.57
C ASP A 186 21.24 -9.38 -8.20
N ALA A 187 19.92 -9.24 -8.02
CA ALA A 187 19.32 -8.76 -6.78
C ALA A 187 17.87 -9.25 -6.60
N THR A 188 17.31 -9.00 -5.42
CA THR A 188 15.88 -9.10 -5.14
C THR A 188 15.38 -7.84 -4.44
N VAL A 189 14.20 -7.39 -4.84
CA VAL A 189 13.48 -6.29 -4.18
C VAL A 189 12.67 -6.86 -3.01
N LEU A 190 12.75 -6.21 -1.86
CA LEU A 190 12.01 -6.52 -0.65
C LEU A 190 11.05 -5.37 -0.36
N THR A 191 9.75 -5.65 -0.46
CA THR A 191 8.67 -4.69 -0.21
C THR A 191 7.98 -4.89 1.13
N LEU A 192 8.13 -6.07 1.74
CA LEU A 192 7.51 -6.44 3.00
C LEU A 192 8.41 -6.04 4.20
N PRO A 193 7.95 -5.15 5.10
CA PRO A 193 8.71 -4.68 6.26
C PRO A 193 9.21 -5.77 7.21
N ASP A 194 8.46 -6.85 7.36
CA ASP A 194 8.82 -7.99 8.21
C ASP A 194 10.02 -8.77 7.66
N SER A 195 10.08 -8.94 6.33
CA SER A 195 11.20 -9.54 5.62
C SER A 195 12.47 -8.71 5.79
N ILE A 196 12.36 -7.38 5.67
CA ILE A 196 13.47 -6.45 5.85
C ILE A 196 13.93 -6.43 7.32
N ALA A 197 12.99 -6.33 8.25
CA ALA A 197 13.24 -6.35 9.69
C ALA A 197 13.95 -7.64 10.14
N TRP A 198 13.54 -8.78 9.59
CA TRP A 198 14.18 -10.07 9.84
C TRP A 198 15.56 -10.18 9.21
N LEU A 199 15.73 -9.72 7.96
CA LEU A 199 16.99 -9.78 7.23
C LEU A 199 18.08 -8.97 7.93
N LEU A 200 17.75 -7.75 8.35
CA LEU A 200 18.69 -6.78 8.91
C LEU A 200 18.79 -6.82 10.43
N ASN A 201 18.03 -7.69 11.10
CA ASN A 201 17.89 -7.68 12.56
C ASN A 201 17.56 -6.28 13.08
N ILE A 202 16.48 -5.67 12.58
CA ILE A 202 15.98 -4.36 13.01
C ILE A 202 14.49 -4.44 13.37
N ARG A 203 13.97 -3.47 14.10
CA ARG A 203 12.54 -3.31 14.41
C ARG A 203 12.14 -1.85 14.26
N GLY A 204 10.84 -1.60 14.15
CA GLY A 204 10.28 -0.25 14.09
C GLY A 204 9.00 -0.14 14.91
N GLY A 205 8.37 1.04 14.85
CA GLY A 205 7.10 1.33 15.53
C GLY A 205 6.06 1.96 14.62
N ASP A 206 6.21 1.83 13.30
CA ASP A 206 5.36 2.52 12.34
C ASP A 206 3.98 1.88 12.17
N VAL A 207 3.88 0.58 12.51
CA VAL A 207 2.67 -0.22 12.37
C VAL A 207 2.13 -0.59 13.75
N SER A 208 0.84 -0.36 14.00
CA SER A 208 0.23 -0.75 15.27
C SER A 208 0.28 -2.28 15.45
N HIS A 209 0.54 -2.72 16.68
CA HIS A 209 0.62 -4.14 17.08
C HIS A 209 1.75 -4.96 16.44
N SER A 210 2.51 -4.41 15.49
CA SER A 210 3.61 -5.09 14.80
C SER A 210 4.86 -4.22 14.82
N PRO A 211 6.00 -4.69 15.38
CA PRO A 211 7.21 -3.87 15.53
C PRO A 211 7.99 -3.72 14.21
N LEU A 212 7.32 -3.16 13.19
CA LEU A 212 7.78 -3.10 11.81
C LEU A 212 8.19 -1.68 11.42
N PRO A 213 9.34 -1.53 10.74
CA PRO A 213 9.73 -0.29 10.10
C PRO A 213 9.20 -0.23 8.66
N LEU A 214 8.36 0.76 8.33
CA LEU A 214 7.93 0.94 6.94
C LEU A 214 9.10 1.48 6.12
N CYS A 215 9.63 0.61 5.24
CA CYS A 215 10.80 0.82 4.40
C CYS A 215 10.82 -0.19 3.23
N PHE A 216 11.66 0.06 2.23
CA PHE A 216 11.98 -0.86 1.14
C PHE A 216 13.45 -1.27 1.21
N ALA A 217 13.80 -2.40 0.61
CA ALA A 217 15.20 -2.76 0.45
C ALA A 217 15.47 -3.50 -0.87
N ILE A 218 16.68 -3.36 -1.39
CA ILE A 218 17.22 -4.18 -2.47
C ILE A 218 18.37 -4.99 -1.87
N LEU A 219 18.29 -6.32 -1.94
CA LEU A 219 19.37 -7.23 -1.54
C LEU A 219 20.06 -7.77 -2.79
N HIS A 220 21.36 -7.50 -2.89
CA HIS A 220 22.19 -7.94 -4.00
C HIS A 220 22.76 -9.35 -3.78
N ALA A 221 23.14 -10.00 -4.87
CA ALA A 221 23.73 -11.35 -4.88
C ALA A 221 25.06 -11.44 -4.11
N ASP A 222 25.75 -10.31 -3.93
CA ASP A 222 26.98 -10.18 -3.15
C ASP A 222 26.74 -9.90 -1.65
N ALA A 223 25.47 -9.99 -1.21
CA ALA A 223 25.01 -9.76 0.16
C ALA A 223 25.01 -8.29 0.64
N THR A 224 25.33 -7.33 -0.24
CA THR A 224 25.09 -5.91 0.05
C THR A 224 23.61 -5.57 -0.03
N VAL A 225 23.19 -4.56 0.74
CA VAL A 225 21.78 -4.12 0.79
C VAL A 225 21.70 -2.61 0.61
N GLU A 226 20.71 -2.17 -0.15
CA GLU A 226 20.26 -0.79 -0.16
C GLU A 226 18.95 -0.70 0.62
N LEU A 227 18.96 0.03 1.73
CA LEU A 227 17.80 0.26 2.59
C LEU A 227 17.22 1.66 2.31
N PHE A 228 15.95 1.71 1.93
CA PHE A 228 15.24 2.94 1.62
C PHE A 228 14.31 3.28 2.79
N ALA A 229 14.73 4.22 3.63
CA ALA A 229 14.05 4.60 4.85
C ALA A 229 14.16 6.09 5.10
N ALA A 230 13.12 6.68 5.72
CA ALA A 230 13.12 8.10 6.02
C ALA A 230 14.29 8.47 6.95
N PRO A 231 15.09 9.51 6.63
CA PRO A 231 16.28 9.88 7.42
C PRO A 231 15.99 10.13 8.91
N ALA A 232 14.80 10.62 9.23
CA ALA A 232 14.35 10.85 10.61
C ALA A 232 14.25 9.58 11.46
N LYS A 233 14.22 8.39 10.83
CA LYS A 233 14.15 7.10 11.52
C LYS A 233 15.53 6.50 11.82
N ILE A 234 16.61 7.15 11.36
CA ILE A 234 17.97 6.62 11.38
C ILE A 234 18.81 7.38 12.40
N ASP A 235 19.31 6.69 13.42
CA ASP A 235 20.25 7.22 14.39
C ASP A 235 21.65 6.59 14.27
N ALA A 236 22.59 7.07 15.09
CA ALA A 236 23.96 6.57 15.08
C ALA A 236 24.09 5.10 15.53
N GLU A 237 23.19 4.63 16.41
CA GLU A 237 23.18 3.24 16.86
C GLU A 237 22.81 2.31 15.72
N LEU A 238 21.75 2.66 14.97
CA LEU A 238 21.33 1.92 13.80
C LEU A 238 22.39 1.92 12.70
N GLN A 239 23.01 3.07 12.40
CA GLN A 239 24.09 3.14 11.39
C GLN A 239 25.25 2.21 11.75
N SER A 240 25.64 2.18 13.03
CA SER A 240 26.68 1.28 13.53
C SER A 240 26.28 -0.20 13.41
N HIS A 241 25.02 -0.53 13.74
CA HIS A 241 24.49 -1.90 13.63
C HIS A 241 24.44 -2.41 12.19
N LEU A 242 24.01 -1.56 11.24
CA LEU A 242 23.89 -1.92 9.84
C LEU A 242 25.25 -2.12 9.16
N GLY A 243 26.24 -1.30 9.52
CA GLY A 243 27.60 -1.38 8.98
C GLY A 243 27.72 -0.95 7.52
N GLY A 244 28.91 -1.11 6.94
CA GLY A 244 29.22 -0.60 5.60
C GLY A 244 28.63 -1.38 4.43
N GLU A 245 28.10 -2.58 4.66
CA GLU A 245 27.47 -3.43 3.63
C GLU A 245 25.99 -3.10 3.41
N VAL A 246 25.44 -2.17 4.20
CA VAL A 246 24.05 -1.72 4.06
C VAL A 246 24.06 -0.22 3.79
N GLY A 247 23.86 0.14 2.52
CA GLY A 247 23.63 1.52 2.11
C GLY A 247 22.26 2.00 2.60
N ILE A 248 22.16 3.27 2.98
CA ILE A 248 20.89 3.90 3.38
C ILE A 248 20.59 5.04 2.42
N ALA A 249 19.40 5.03 1.85
CA ALA A 249 18.89 6.08 0.97
C ALA A 249 17.51 6.56 1.44
N ALA A 250 17.12 7.75 0.99
CA ALA A 250 15.78 8.26 1.24
C ALA A 250 14.74 7.43 0.45
N PRO A 251 13.47 7.35 0.91
CA PRO A 251 12.43 6.56 0.24
C PRO A 251 12.27 6.89 -1.25
N ASP A 252 12.31 8.17 -1.62
CA ASP A 252 12.12 8.63 -3.01
C ASP A 252 13.23 8.16 -3.98
N ALA A 253 14.37 7.68 -3.47
CA ALA A 253 15.44 7.14 -4.32
C ALA A 253 15.13 5.72 -4.80
N PHE A 254 14.16 5.02 -4.21
CA PHE A 254 13.85 3.62 -4.50
C PHE A 254 13.37 3.41 -5.94
N ASP A 255 12.53 4.31 -6.47
CA ASP A 255 11.95 4.21 -7.81
C ASP A 255 12.99 4.34 -8.94
N THR A 256 14.14 4.93 -8.61
CA THR A 256 15.23 5.22 -9.56
C THR A 256 16.45 4.34 -9.37
N ALA A 257 16.41 3.40 -8.40
CA ALA A 257 17.50 2.50 -8.06
C ALA A 257 17.62 1.33 -9.06
#